data_AF-A0A968NSL2-F1
#
_entry.id   AF-A0A968NSL2-F1
#
_cell.length_a   1.000
_cell.length_b   1.000
_cell.length_c   1.000
_cell.angle_alpha   90.00
_cell.angle_beta   90.00
_cell.angle_gamma   90.00
#
_symmetry.space_group_name_H-M   'P 1'
#
loop_
_entity.id
_entity.type
_entity.pdbx_description
1 polymer ?
#
loop_
_entity_poly.entity_id
_entity_poly.type
_entity_poly.pdbx_seq_one_letter_code
_entity_poly.pdbx_strand_id
1 'polypeptide(L)'
;MKKLFPHPQDYLGGCNPRFTERNDDRGTTPPALADFRLGYLYQSPIDRPQVCLTYSDFQWQDQSEAVQWRGNRFEPFAPIVDRTPTLYLGFDRPLPADLISLYLDIQETALGNLLKWEYWDKTWLPLSVEDETRNLALPGMVSAIWAGVTASPTAAVLQASGDRVQLIDARQTAQFAPAICSTSAKKKKANW
;
A
#
# COMPACT_ATOMS: atom_id res chain seq x y z
N MET A 1 -20.30 -32.09 60.64
CA MET A 1 -20.23 -32.30 62.11
C MET A 1 -19.36 -31.18 62.71
N LYS A 2 -19.95 -30.36 63.59
CA LYS A 2 -19.41 -29.38 64.58
C LYS A 2 -18.09 -28.58 64.36
N LYS A 3 -18.27 -27.25 64.20
CA LYS A 3 -17.58 -26.05 64.78
C LYS A 3 -16.26 -26.21 65.56
N LEU A 4 -15.33 -25.24 65.39
CA LEU A 4 -15.13 -24.10 66.33
C LEU A 4 -14.06 -23.09 65.80
N PHE A 5 -14.36 -21.79 65.85
CA PHE A 5 -13.38 -20.68 65.83
C PHE A 5 -13.09 -20.24 67.28
N PRO A 6 -11.94 -19.59 67.56
CA PRO A 6 -11.96 -18.13 67.79
C PRO A 6 -10.70 -17.35 67.30
N HIS A 7 -10.83 -16.02 67.21
CA HIS A 7 -9.82 -14.94 66.95
C HIS A 7 -9.58 -14.12 68.25
N PRO A 8 -8.78 -13.03 68.31
CA PRO A 8 -7.51 -12.63 67.65
C PRO A 8 -6.45 -12.04 68.66
N GLN A 9 -5.21 -11.77 68.23
CA GLN A 9 -4.48 -10.49 68.44
C GLN A 9 -3.05 -10.49 67.86
N ASP A 10 -2.86 -9.60 66.89
CA ASP A 10 -1.75 -8.67 66.68
C ASP A 10 -0.31 -9.19 66.54
N TYR A 11 0.06 -9.47 65.29
CA TYR A 11 1.41 -9.27 64.79
C TYR A 11 1.39 -8.07 63.86
N LEU A 12 2.36 -7.16 64.01
CA LEU A 12 3.32 -6.84 62.94
C LEU A 12 4.44 -5.96 63.51
N GLY A 13 5.67 -6.48 63.41
CA GLY A 13 6.90 -5.69 63.46
C GLY A 13 7.02 -4.81 62.21
N GLY A 14 8.03 -3.98 62.05
CA GLY A 14 9.29 -3.84 62.74
C GLY A 14 10.02 -2.61 62.19
N CYS A 15 11.10 -2.22 62.85
CA CYS A 15 11.84 -0.97 62.66
C CYS A 15 12.49 -0.78 61.27
N ASN A 16 12.24 0.42 60.77
CA ASN A 16 12.98 1.33 59.89
C ASN A 16 14.52 1.21 59.84
N PRO A 17 15.16 1.70 58.76
CA PRO A 17 16.10 2.80 58.98
C PRO A 17 15.91 4.01 58.05
N ARG A 18 15.68 5.15 58.72
CA ARG A 18 16.03 6.54 58.38
C ARG A 18 16.68 6.78 56.99
N PHE A 19 15.86 7.28 56.08
CA PHE A 19 16.23 8.39 55.20
C PHE A 19 15.42 9.61 55.65
N THR A 20 16.09 10.60 56.24
CA THR A 20 15.49 11.90 56.50
C THR A 20 15.49 12.69 55.20
N GLU A 21 14.49 12.47 54.35
CA GLU A 21 14.11 13.46 53.35
C GLU A 21 13.48 14.63 54.08
N ARG A 22 14.09 15.79 53.91
CA ARG A 22 13.65 17.06 54.46
C ARG A 22 12.36 17.43 53.71
N ASN A 23 11.21 17.20 54.34
CA ASN A 23 9.92 17.78 53.96
C ASN A 23 10.09 19.31 53.93
N ASP A 24 10.33 19.86 52.74
CA ASP A 24 10.05 21.26 52.44
C ASP A 24 8.63 21.30 51.84
N ASP A 25 7.69 21.68 52.70
CA ASP A 25 6.24 21.66 52.50
C ASP A 25 5.77 22.78 51.54
N ARG A 26 6.38 22.87 50.36
CA ARG A 26 5.83 23.60 49.21
C ARG A 26 5.62 22.63 48.05
N GLY A 27 4.73 21.67 48.33
CA GLY A 27 4.28 20.67 47.39
C GLY A 27 3.74 21.32 46.12
N THR A 28 4.51 21.24 45.04
CA THR A 28 3.96 21.33 43.70
C THR A 28 3.36 19.98 43.35
N THR A 29 2.21 19.66 43.97
CA THR A 29 1.36 18.58 43.49
C THR A 29 0.87 19.00 42.10
N PRO A 30 1.24 18.30 41.01
CA PRO A 30 0.77 18.68 39.69
C PRO A 30 -0.76 18.57 39.68
N PRO A 31 -1.47 19.54 39.11
CA PRO A 31 -2.93 19.52 39.10
C PRO A 31 -3.42 18.28 38.33
N ALA A 32 -4.28 17.48 38.97
CA ALA A 32 -4.99 16.40 38.29
C ALA A 32 -6.17 17.00 37.51
N LEU A 33 -6.12 16.93 36.18
CA LEU A 33 -7.24 17.31 35.33
C LEU A 33 -8.32 16.21 35.41
N ALA A 34 -9.46 16.52 36.01
CA ALA A 34 -10.58 15.58 36.13
C ALA A 34 -11.32 15.39 34.79
N ASP A 35 -11.37 16.42 33.95
CA ASP A 35 -11.98 16.39 32.62
C ASP A 35 -11.33 17.47 31.74
N PHE A 36 -11.08 17.14 30.47
CA PHE A 36 -10.54 18.05 29.47
C PHE A 36 -11.36 17.91 28.20
N ARG A 37 -12.13 18.95 27.87
CA ARG A 37 -12.97 18.98 26.67
C ARG A 37 -12.49 20.07 25.73
N LEU A 38 -12.12 19.65 24.53
CA LEU A 38 -11.80 20.55 23.44
C LEU A 38 -12.97 20.56 22.47
N GLY A 39 -13.74 21.65 22.47
CA GLY A 39 -14.66 21.97 21.39
C GLY A 39 -13.96 22.89 20.41
N TYR A 40 -13.91 22.53 19.13
CA TYR A 40 -13.49 23.45 18.08
C TYR A 40 -14.58 23.55 17.02
N LEU A 41 -14.90 24.79 16.65
CA LEU A 41 -15.69 25.09 15.46
C LEU A 41 -14.73 25.64 14.43
N TYR A 42 -14.36 24.83 13.45
CA TYR A 42 -13.51 25.27 12.35
C TYR A 42 -14.40 25.66 11.17
N GLN A 43 -14.42 26.96 10.86
CA GLN A 43 -14.94 27.48 9.60
C GLN A 43 -13.75 27.83 8.72
N SER A 44 -13.47 26.99 7.72
CA SER A 44 -12.51 27.38 6.68
C SER A 44 -13.10 28.54 5.88
N PRO A 45 -12.30 29.56 5.55
CA PRO A 45 -12.64 30.46 4.46
C PRO A 45 -12.95 29.65 3.20
N ILE A 46 -13.94 30.08 2.41
CA ILE A 46 -14.14 29.51 1.06
C ILE A 46 -13.07 30.11 0.16
N ASP A 47 -11.85 29.60 0.30
CA ASP A 47 -10.73 29.92 -0.57
C ASP A 47 -10.78 29.05 -1.82
N ARG A 48 -10.36 29.62 -2.94
CA ARG A 48 -10.35 28.90 -4.22
C ARG A 48 -9.17 27.94 -4.26
N PRO A 49 -9.30 26.76 -4.90
CA PRO A 49 -8.16 25.89 -5.14
C PRO A 49 -7.07 26.66 -5.91
N GLN A 50 -5.84 26.63 -5.39
CA GLN A 50 -4.69 27.25 -6.05
C GLN A 50 -4.16 26.38 -7.19
N VAL A 51 -4.28 25.05 -7.04
CA VAL A 51 -3.83 24.04 -7.99
C VAL A 51 -4.96 23.05 -8.24
N CYS A 52 -5.21 22.74 -9.51
CA CYS A 52 -6.13 21.68 -9.92
C CYS A 52 -5.50 20.90 -11.07
N LEU A 53 -5.37 19.59 -10.90
CA LEU A 53 -4.85 18.69 -11.92
C LEU A 53 -5.90 17.65 -12.26
N THR A 54 -6.12 17.40 -13.55
CA THR A 54 -6.92 16.28 -14.03
C THR A 54 -6.03 15.20 -14.64
N TYR A 55 -6.42 13.94 -14.50
CA TYR A 55 -5.76 12.81 -15.11
C TYR A 55 -6.76 12.05 -15.98
N SER A 56 -6.64 12.21 -17.29
CA SER A 56 -7.53 11.60 -18.29
C SER A 56 -6.68 11.08 -19.43
N ASP A 57 -7.05 9.93 -19.99
CA ASP A 57 -6.33 9.29 -21.12
C ASP A 57 -4.81 9.12 -20.86
N PHE A 58 -4.45 8.72 -19.64
CA PHE A 58 -3.07 8.58 -19.18
C PHE A 58 -2.22 9.88 -19.23
N GLN A 59 -2.86 11.04 -19.33
CA GLN A 59 -2.22 12.36 -19.37
C GLN A 59 -2.67 13.22 -18.19
N TRP A 60 -1.71 13.94 -17.59
CA TRP A 60 -2.00 14.98 -16.62
C TRP A 60 -2.25 16.31 -17.34
N GLN A 61 -3.28 17.03 -16.93
CA GLN A 61 -3.58 18.36 -17.41
C GLN A 61 -3.76 19.33 -16.24
N ASP A 62 -3.18 20.53 -16.39
CA ASP A 62 -3.30 21.61 -15.41
C ASP A 62 -4.57 22.42 -15.67
N GLN A 63 -5.43 22.49 -14.65
CA GLN A 63 -6.70 23.22 -14.62
C GLN A 63 -6.67 24.36 -13.58
N SER A 64 -5.49 24.71 -13.04
CA SER A 64 -5.33 25.70 -11.97
C SER A 64 -5.90 27.07 -12.34
N GLU A 65 -5.75 27.50 -13.59
CA GLU A 65 -6.35 28.75 -14.06
C GLU A 65 -7.88 28.69 -14.09
N ALA A 66 -8.45 27.55 -14.50
CA ALA A 66 -9.89 27.36 -14.60
C ALA A 66 -10.58 27.41 -13.22
N VAL A 67 -9.94 26.89 -12.17
CA VAL A 67 -10.48 26.91 -10.80
C VAL A 67 -10.27 28.24 -10.08
N GLN A 68 -9.37 29.10 -10.57
CA GLN A 68 -9.09 30.40 -9.95
C GLN A 68 -10.19 31.42 -10.23
N TRP A 69 -10.89 31.37 -11.36
CA TRP A 69 -11.87 32.39 -11.75
C TRP A 69 -13.32 31.92 -11.62
N ARG A 70 -14.17 32.74 -10.99
CA ARG A 70 -15.61 32.46 -10.88
C ARG A 70 -16.23 32.53 -12.29
N GLY A 71 -16.76 31.41 -12.76
CA GLY A 71 -17.43 31.29 -14.08
C GLY A 71 -16.67 30.44 -15.09
N ASN A 72 -15.37 30.23 -14.88
CA ASN A 72 -14.62 29.26 -15.66
C ASN A 72 -15.04 27.85 -15.24
N ARG A 73 -15.14 26.97 -16.24
CA ARG A 73 -15.43 25.55 -16.08
C ARG A 73 -14.47 24.81 -16.99
N PHE A 74 -14.04 23.65 -16.54
CA PHE A 74 -13.36 22.68 -17.38
C PHE A 74 -14.17 21.39 -17.36
N GLU A 75 -14.08 20.63 -18.44
CA GLU A 75 -14.67 19.29 -18.47
C GLU A 75 -13.73 18.34 -17.71
N PRO A 76 -14.17 17.66 -16.64
CA PRO A 76 -13.29 16.78 -15.87
C PRO A 76 -12.77 15.59 -16.66
N PHE A 77 -13.53 15.17 -17.68
CA PHE A 77 -13.22 14.03 -18.53
C PHE A 77 -13.27 14.45 -20.00
N ALA A 78 -12.15 14.33 -20.69
CA ALA A 78 -12.13 14.48 -22.14
C ALA A 78 -12.51 13.15 -22.80
N PRO A 79 -13.23 13.16 -23.93
CA PRO A 79 -13.43 11.96 -24.72
C PRO A 79 -12.07 11.41 -25.17
N ILE A 80 -11.94 10.09 -25.16
CA ILE A 80 -10.78 9.37 -25.69
C ILE A 80 -10.61 9.73 -27.18
N VAL A 81 -9.36 9.98 -27.58
CA VAL A 81 -9.02 10.39 -28.96
C VAL A 81 -9.14 9.21 -29.95
N ASP A 82 -9.13 7.98 -29.43
CA ASP A 82 -9.27 6.76 -30.23
C ASP A 82 -10.57 6.77 -31.04
N ARG A 83 -10.41 6.69 -32.37
CA ARG A 83 -11.52 6.69 -33.33
C ARG A 83 -11.98 5.30 -33.69
N THR A 84 -11.22 4.29 -33.29
CA THR A 84 -11.57 2.89 -33.48
C THR A 84 -12.24 2.34 -32.22
N PRO A 85 -13.29 1.49 -32.35
CA PRO A 85 -13.85 0.83 -31.19
C PRO A 85 -12.80 -0.05 -30.50
N THR A 86 -12.45 0.28 -29.26
CA THR A 86 -11.39 -0.39 -28.52
C THR A 86 -11.88 -0.81 -27.13
N LEU A 87 -11.52 -2.03 -26.71
CA LEU A 87 -11.77 -2.55 -25.38
C LEU A 87 -10.46 -2.56 -24.58
N TYR A 88 -10.42 -1.83 -23.47
CA TYR A 88 -9.27 -1.82 -22.57
C TYR A 88 -9.51 -2.73 -21.38
N LEU A 89 -8.56 -3.64 -21.13
CA LEU A 89 -8.57 -4.54 -19.98
C LEU A 89 -7.46 -4.11 -19.01
N GLY A 90 -7.86 -3.70 -17.81
CA GLY A 90 -6.95 -3.31 -16.73
C GLY A 90 -6.85 -4.41 -15.67
N PHE A 91 -5.63 -4.72 -15.24
CA PHE A 91 -5.36 -5.65 -14.14
C PHE A 91 -4.87 -4.86 -12.92
N ASP A 92 -5.36 -5.21 -11.73
CA ASP A 92 -5.01 -4.57 -10.45
C ASP A 92 -3.64 -5.02 -9.93
N ARG A 93 -3.09 -6.10 -10.50
CA ARG A 93 -1.81 -6.70 -10.11
C ARG A 93 -0.96 -7.03 -11.33
N PRO A 94 0.38 -7.08 -11.16
CA PRO A 94 1.28 -7.62 -12.17
C PRO A 94 0.84 -9.02 -12.59
N LEU A 95 0.70 -9.22 -13.89
CA LEU A 95 0.43 -10.53 -14.46
C LEU A 95 1.67 -11.44 -14.30
N PRO A 96 1.48 -12.74 -13.99
CA PRO A 96 2.59 -13.69 -13.83
C PRO A 96 3.31 -13.96 -15.15
N ALA A 97 4.57 -14.40 -15.08
CA ALA A 97 5.33 -14.87 -16.23
C ALA A 97 4.85 -16.27 -16.67
N ASP A 98 3.63 -16.35 -17.18
CA ASP A 98 2.96 -17.60 -17.52
C ASP A 98 1.92 -17.41 -18.65
N LEU A 99 1.27 -18.50 -19.05
CA LEU A 99 0.10 -18.48 -19.92
C LEU A 99 -1.07 -17.81 -19.18
N ILE A 100 -1.65 -16.79 -19.83
CA ILE A 100 -2.82 -16.08 -19.34
C ILE A 100 -3.94 -16.33 -20.31
N SER A 101 -5.08 -16.78 -19.79
CA SER A 101 -6.26 -17.08 -20.60
C SER A 101 -7.48 -16.35 -20.07
N LEU A 102 -8.25 -15.77 -20.98
CA LEU A 102 -9.53 -15.12 -20.71
C LEU A 102 -10.62 -15.84 -21.49
N TYR A 103 -11.69 -16.23 -20.77
CA TYR A 103 -12.92 -16.63 -21.42
C TYR A 103 -13.76 -15.40 -21.75
N LEU A 104 -14.22 -15.32 -22.98
CA LEU A 104 -15.10 -14.26 -23.44
C LEU A 104 -16.43 -14.89 -23.83
N ASP A 105 -17.45 -14.63 -23.01
CA ASP A 105 -18.83 -15.00 -23.32
C ASP A 105 -19.49 -13.86 -24.10
N ILE A 106 -19.56 -14.03 -25.43
CA ILE A 106 -19.99 -12.98 -26.36
C ILE A 106 -21.16 -13.51 -27.18
N GLN A 107 -22.18 -12.69 -27.39
CA GLN A 107 -23.26 -13.02 -28.31
C GLN A 107 -22.70 -13.26 -29.73
N GLU A 108 -22.94 -14.46 -30.26
CA GLU A 108 -22.43 -14.83 -31.59
C GLU A 108 -22.97 -13.89 -32.69
N THR A 109 -22.09 -13.49 -33.61
CA THR A 109 -22.40 -12.66 -34.77
C THR A 109 -21.73 -13.19 -36.03
N ALA A 110 -22.35 -12.97 -37.18
CA ALA A 110 -21.88 -13.49 -38.46
C ALA A 110 -20.61 -12.78 -39.00
N LEU A 111 -20.27 -11.60 -38.46
CA LEU A 111 -19.15 -10.78 -38.94
C LEU A 111 -18.11 -10.63 -37.82
N GLY A 112 -16.95 -11.25 -37.99
CA GLY A 112 -15.76 -10.94 -37.18
C GLY A 112 -15.13 -9.64 -37.67
N ASN A 113 -14.86 -8.72 -36.75
CA ASN A 113 -14.17 -7.47 -37.06
C ASN A 113 -12.66 -7.70 -37.22
N LEU A 114 -11.94 -6.73 -37.80
CA LEU A 114 -10.48 -6.74 -37.73
C LEU A 114 -10.08 -6.42 -36.29
N LEU A 115 -9.66 -7.44 -35.55
CA LEU A 115 -9.23 -7.32 -34.17
C LEU A 115 -7.71 -7.32 -34.10
N LYS A 116 -7.16 -6.40 -33.31
CA LYS A 116 -5.74 -6.35 -32.97
C LYS A 116 -5.61 -6.40 -31.46
N TRP A 117 -4.74 -7.29 -30.98
CA TRP A 117 -4.40 -7.37 -29.56
C TRP A 117 -3.12 -6.61 -29.30
N GLU A 118 -3.14 -5.75 -28.29
CA GLU A 118 -2.00 -4.95 -27.86
C GLU A 118 -1.94 -4.91 -26.34
N TYR A 119 -0.75 -4.64 -25.80
CA TYR A 119 -0.56 -4.38 -24.39
C TYR A 119 0.17 -3.06 -24.16
N TRP A 120 -0.06 -2.49 -22.98
CA TRP A 120 0.57 -1.24 -22.57
C TRP A 120 1.76 -1.51 -21.65
N ASP A 121 2.93 -0.99 -22.03
CA ASP A 121 4.09 -0.80 -21.14
C ASP A 121 4.37 0.70 -21.02
N LYS A 122 4.96 1.28 -22.08
CA LYS A 122 5.14 2.75 -22.27
C LYS A 122 4.51 3.26 -23.55
N THR A 123 4.29 2.34 -24.49
CA THR A 123 3.63 2.51 -25.77
C THR A 123 2.82 1.25 -26.02
N TRP A 124 1.79 1.33 -26.85
CA TRP A 124 1.07 0.14 -27.32
C TRP A 124 1.99 -0.75 -28.14
N LEU A 125 2.12 -2.01 -27.73
CA LEU A 125 2.91 -3.02 -28.41
C LEU A 125 2.00 -4.18 -28.83
N PRO A 126 2.22 -4.79 -30.01
CA PRO A 126 1.42 -5.92 -30.47
C PRO A 126 1.56 -7.10 -29.51
N LEU A 127 0.45 -7.75 -29.20
CA LEU A 127 0.38 -8.96 -28.39
C LEU A 127 0.00 -10.15 -29.28
N SER A 128 0.84 -11.18 -29.29
CA SER A 128 0.51 -12.45 -29.95
C SER A 128 -0.40 -13.27 -29.03
N VAL A 129 -1.58 -13.62 -29.54
CA VAL A 129 -2.59 -14.40 -28.81
C VAL A 129 -3.06 -15.60 -29.64
N GLU A 130 -3.41 -16.68 -28.97
CA GLU A 130 -4.26 -17.73 -29.52
C GLU A 130 -5.72 -17.35 -29.26
N ASP A 131 -6.48 -17.08 -30.33
CA ASP A 131 -7.85 -16.57 -30.27
C ASP A 131 -8.86 -17.56 -30.85
N GLU A 132 -9.67 -18.17 -29.98
CA GLU A 132 -10.78 -19.05 -30.35
C GLU A 132 -12.09 -18.29 -30.62
N THR A 133 -12.17 -16.99 -30.27
CA THR A 133 -13.37 -16.17 -30.42
C THR A 133 -13.64 -15.71 -31.86
N ARG A 134 -12.71 -16.02 -32.78
CA ARG A 134 -12.71 -15.54 -34.17
C ARG A 134 -12.89 -14.02 -34.25
N ASN A 135 -11.99 -13.27 -33.62
CA ASN A 135 -12.06 -11.81 -33.54
C ASN A 135 -13.35 -11.31 -32.86
N LEU A 136 -13.69 -11.89 -31.71
CA LEU A 136 -14.89 -11.58 -30.92
C LEU A 136 -16.23 -11.84 -31.64
N ALA A 137 -16.24 -12.76 -32.62
CA ALA A 137 -17.45 -13.15 -33.33
C ALA A 137 -18.26 -14.23 -32.61
N LEU A 138 -17.63 -15.03 -31.73
CA LEU A 138 -18.27 -16.10 -30.98
C LEU A 138 -17.61 -16.31 -29.60
N PRO A 139 -18.30 -16.97 -28.64
CA PRO A 139 -17.72 -17.27 -27.33
C PRO A 139 -16.49 -18.16 -27.43
N GLY A 140 -15.43 -17.86 -26.69
CA GLY A 140 -14.19 -18.65 -26.75
C GLY A 140 -13.11 -18.18 -25.79
N MET A 141 -11.99 -18.91 -25.80
CA MET A 141 -10.79 -18.50 -25.06
C MET A 141 -9.89 -17.61 -25.93
N VAL A 142 -9.32 -16.61 -25.28
CA VAL A 142 -8.14 -15.90 -25.78
C VAL A 142 -7.01 -16.16 -24.80
N SER A 143 -5.88 -16.62 -25.31
CA SER A 143 -4.72 -16.91 -24.46
C SER A 143 -3.43 -16.31 -25.00
N ALA A 144 -2.54 -15.91 -24.10
CA ALA A 144 -1.27 -15.29 -24.44
C ALA A 144 -0.20 -15.72 -23.43
N ILE A 145 1.01 -15.99 -23.93
CA ILE A 145 2.18 -16.14 -23.07
C ILE A 145 2.62 -14.75 -22.63
N TRP A 146 2.55 -14.49 -21.33
CA TRP A 146 2.99 -13.24 -20.77
C TRP A 146 4.41 -13.37 -20.23
N ALA A 147 5.28 -12.42 -20.59
CA ALA A 147 6.67 -12.41 -20.11
C ALA A 147 6.77 -12.19 -18.58
N GLY A 148 5.67 -11.77 -17.95
CA GLY A 148 5.66 -11.31 -16.58
C GLY A 148 6.34 -9.96 -16.43
N VAL A 149 6.17 -9.35 -15.26
CA VAL A 149 6.99 -8.21 -14.88
C VAL A 149 8.23 -8.77 -14.19
N THR A 150 9.42 -8.61 -14.78
CA THR A 150 10.65 -8.98 -14.09
C THR A 150 10.82 -8.07 -12.87
N ALA A 151 10.67 -8.61 -11.66
CA ALA A 151 11.59 -8.40 -10.54
C ALA A 151 11.12 -9.15 -9.28
N SER A 152 11.57 -10.40 -9.12
CA SER A 152 11.99 -10.79 -7.77
C SER A 152 13.39 -10.19 -7.56
N PRO A 153 13.62 -9.35 -6.55
CA PRO A 153 14.98 -8.95 -6.21
C PRO A 153 15.81 -10.21 -5.97
N THR A 154 16.77 -10.47 -6.86
CA THR A 154 17.72 -11.56 -6.65
C THR A 154 18.73 -11.08 -5.63
N ALA A 155 18.75 -11.73 -4.47
CA ALA A 155 19.71 -11.44 -3.43
C ALA A 155 20.75 -12.55 -3.35
N ALA A 156 22.03 -12.17 -3.20
CA ALA A 156 23.07 -13.15 -2.96
C ALA A 156 23.00 -13.55 -1.49
N VAL A 157 22.45 -14.74 -1.23
CA VAL A 157 22.32 -15.30 0.11
C VAL A 157 23.68 -15.82 0.57
N LEU A 158 24.24 -15.20 1.61
CA LEU A 158 25.45 -15.68 2.28
C LEU A 158 25.15 -16.89 3.15
N GLN A 159 24.01 -16.88 3.83
CA GLN A 159 23.57 -17.95 4.72
C GLN A 159 22.05 -17.90 4.89
N ALA A 160 21.40 -19.06 4.91
CA ALA A 160 20.00 -19.20 5.32
C ALA A 160 19.92 -20.19 6.48
N SER A 161 19.19 -19.82 7.54
CA SER A 161 18.97 -20.70 8.70
C SER A 161 17.63 -20.37 9.33
N GLY A 162 16.72 -21.35 9.38
CA GLY A 162 15.38 -21.16 9.93
C GLY A 162 14.60 -20.10 9.15
N ASP A 163 14.10 -19.10 9.86
CA ASP A 163 13.35 -17.95 9.36
C ASP A 163 14.23 -16.73 9.02
N ARG A 164 15.56 -16.89 9.05
CA ARG A 164 16.53 -15.81 8.84
C ARG A 164 17.41 -16.05 7.62
N VAL A 165 17.58 -14.99 6.84
CA VAL A 165 18.44 -14.95 5.64
C VAL A 165 19.45 -13.82 5.78
N GLN A 166 20.73 -14.13 5.60
CA GLN A 166 21.81 -13.16 5.50
C GLN A 166 22.16 -12.88 4.04
N LEU A 167 22.17 -11.59 3.67
CA LEU A 167 22.46 -11.12 2.31
C LEU A 167 23.84 -10.46 2.25
N ILE A 168 24.42 -10.40 1.04
CA ILE A 168 25.79 -9.90 0.84
C ILE A 168 25.98 -8.40 1.17
N ASP A 169 24.93 -7.58 1.03
CA ASP A 169 24.95 -6.14 1.32
C ASP A 169 23.57 -5.62 1.76
N ALA A 170 23.57 -4.55 2.55
CA ALA A 170 22.39 -3.86 3.09
C ALA A 170 21.48 -3.26 1.99
N ARG A 171 22.04 -2.98 0.79
CA ARG A 171 21.24 -2.55 -0.37
C ARG A 171 20.32 -3.65 -0.90
N GLN A 172 20.73 -4.92 -0.81
CA GLN A 172 19.87 -6.05 -1.16
C GLN A 172 18.83 -6.29 -0.07
N THR A 173 19.19 -6.07 1.20
CA THR A 173 18.26 -6.11 2.33
C THR A 173 17.10 -5.12 2.18
N ALA A 174 17.39 -3.89 1.74
CA ALA A 174 16.39 -2.86 1.56
C ALA A 174 15.37 -3.14 0.42
N GLN A 175 15.62 -4.15 -0.43
CA GLN A 175 14.72 -4.56 -1.51
C GLN A 175 13.58 -5.47 -1.02
N PHE A 176 13.66 -5.96 0.23
CA PHE A 176 12.63 -6.82 0.83
C PHE A 176 11.88 -6.05 1.93
N ALA A 177 10.56 -6.21 1.99
CA ALA A 177 9.72 -5.56 3.00
C ALA A 177 10.09 -5.99 4.44
N PRO A 178 9.93 -5.13 5.46
CA PRO A 178 10.46 -5.32 6.82
C PRO A 178 9.82 -6.45 7.64
N ALA A 179 8.94 -7.27 7.05
CA ALA A 179 8.44 -8.49 7.67
C ALA A 179 9.54 -9.57 7.81
N ILE A 180 10.67 -9.41 7.12
CA ILE A 180 11.85 -10.29 7.26
C ILE A 180 12.91 -9.52 8.04
N CYS A 181 13.03 -9.83 9.34
CA CYS A 181 14.06 -9.27 10.20
C CYS A 181 15.44 -9.70 9.69
N SER A 182 16.08 -8.83 8.92
CA SER A 182 17.34 -9.07 8.24
C SER A 182 18.40 -8.17 8.85
N THR A 183 19.22 -8.74 9.72
CA THR A 183 20.36 -8.06 10.34
C THR A 183 21.58 -8.15 9.43
N SER A 184 22.14 -7.01 9.03
CA SER A 184 23.40 -6.96 8.28
C SER A 184 24.59 -7.25 9.21
N ALA A 185 25.47 -8.16 8.80
CA ALA A 185 26.69 -8.49 9.53
C ALA A 185 27.81 -7.50 9.15
N LYS A 186 28.24 -6.64 10.09
CA LYS A 186 29.46 -5.84 9.93
C LYS A 186 30.69 -6.74 10.12
N LYS A 187 31.47 -6.92 9.06
CA LYS A 187 32.77 -7.60 9.11
C LYS A 187 33.76 -6.73 9.90
N LYS A 188 34.10 -7.15 11.12
CA LYS A 188 35.16 -6.53 11.94
C LYS A 188 36.50 -6.81 11.26
N LYS A 189 37.21 -5.78 10.79
CA LYS A 189 38.59 -5.93 10.32
C LYS A 189 39.47 -6.31 11.52
N ALA A 190 40.10 -7.48 11.45
CA ALA A 190 41.22 -7.82 12.32
C ALA A 190 42.45 -7.08 11.77
N ASN A 191 43.02 -6.18 12.58
CA ASN A 191 44.34 -5.63 12.33
C ASN A 191 45.37 -6.62 12.90
N TRP A 192 46.36 -6.96 12.08
CA TRP A 192 47.63 -7.54 12.51
C TRP A 192 48.59 -6.40 12.81
#